data_AF-A0A7S1SL52-F1
#
_entry.id   AF-A0A7S1SL52-F1
#
_cell.length_a   1.000
_cell.length_b   1.000
_cell.length_c   1.000
_cell.angle_alpha   90.00
_cell.angle_beta   90.00
_cell.angle_gamma   90.00
#
_symmetry.space_group_name_H-M   'P 1'
#
loop_
_entity.id
_entity.type
_entity.pdbx_description
1 polymer ?
#
loop_
_entity_poly.entity_id
_entity_poly.type
_entity_poly.pdbx_seq_one_letter_code
_entity_poly.pdbx_strand_id
1 'polypeptide(L)'
;RLLHHAISWPVRCPTRRPPAASSPRSSSPGPLSRALRTRAVNTKTNDSVLGGDGEAGSGGERGQQAADDLLAGLSVEQAGVVLAPTKGALRVVAGPGSGKTRVLTTRVANLLREGLPPWQVLTITFTNKSARELKHR
;
A
#
# COMPACT_ATOMS: atom_id res chain seq x y z
N ARG A 1 44.97 -15.45 14.66
CA ARG A 1 44.69 -16.82 15.16
C ARG A 1 43.37 -16.73 15.92
N LEU A 2 42.24 -17.02 15.27
CA LEU A 2 41.53 -18.33 15.31
C LEU A 2 41.24 -18.70 16.79
N LEU A 3 39.99 -18.75 17.26
CA LEU A 3 38.95 -19.76 16.98
C LEU A 3 37.58 -19.16 17.35
N HIS A 4 36.59 -19.06 16.45
CA HIS A 4 35.58 -20.08 16.13
C HIS A 4 35.03 -20.83 17.36
N HIS A 5 33.87 -20.43 17.86
CA HIS A 5 32.91 -21.39 18.42
C HIS A 5 31.51 -21.10 17.91
N ALA A 6 31.07 -22.00 17.04
CA ALA A 6 29.82 -22.00 16.31
C ALA A 6 28.64 -22.22 17.26
N ILE A 7 27.64 -21.35 17.15
CA ILE A 7 26.32 -21.58 17.76
C ILE A 7 25.56 -22.51 16.81
N SER A 8 25.59 -23.80 17.14
CA SER A 8 24.82 -24.85 16.48
C SER A 8 23.32 -24.66 16.77
N TRP A 9 22.56 -24.25 15.76
CA TRP A 9 21.10 -24.31 15.79
C TRP A 9 20.65 -25.60 15.12
N PRO A 10 19.94 -26.52 15.82
CA PRO A 10 19.36 -27.68 15.17
C PRO A 10 18.18 -27.25 14.30
N VAL A 11 18.43 -27.17 12.99
CA VAL A 11 17.39 -27.08 11.96
C VAL A 11 16.72 -28.45 11.88
N ARG A 12 15.57 -28.61 12.54
CA ARG A 12 14.70 -29.78 12.36
C ARG A 12 13.28 -29.31 12.13
N CYS A 13 12.95 -29.07 10.86
CA CYS A 13 11.57 -28.95 10.40
C CYS A 13 11.09 -30.34 9.96
N PRO A 14 10.28 -31.06 10.75
CA PRO A 14 9.58 -32.23 10.23
C PRO A 14 8.43 -31.75 9.34
N THR A 15 8.63 -31.91 8.03
CA THR A 15 7.56 -31.90 7.04
C THR A 15 6.66 -33.12 7.25
N ARG A 16 5.38 -32.90 7.53
CA ARG A 16 4.28 -33.78 7.11
C ARG A 16 2.95 -33.05 7.28
N ARG A 17 2.38 -32.58 6.17
CA ARG A 17 0.99 -32.11 6.07
C ARG A 17 0.22 -33.16 5.24
N PRO A 18 -0.67 -33.97 5.83
CA PRO A 18 -1.58 -34.82 5.09
C PRO A 18 -2.88 -34.08 4.68
N PRO A 19 -3.66 -34.63 3.74
CA PRO A 19 -4.46 -33.86 2.77
C PRO A 19 -5.87 -33.46 3.25
N ALA A 20 -6.47 -32.58 2.44
CA ALA A 20 -7.80 -31.99 2.60
C ALA A 20 -8.92 -33.02 2.75
N ALA A 21 -9.83 -32.78 3.70
CA ALA A 21 -11.07 -33.54 3.87
C ALA A 21 -12.29 -32.64 3.59
N SER A 22 -12.98 -33.01 2.49
CA SER A 22 -14.42 -32.96 2.19
C SER A 22 -15.33 -31.87 2.78
N SER A 23 -15.91 -31.09 1.87
CA SER A 23 -17.14 -30.31 2.03
C SER A 23 -18.38 -31.19 2.21
N PRO A 24 -19.40 -30.75 2.97
CA PRO A 24 -20.79 -31.12 2.70
C PRO A 24 -21.48 -30.03 1.88
N ARG A 25 -21.95 -30.41 0.69
CA ARG A 25 -22.98 -29.71 -0.05
C ARG A 25 -24.28 -29.80 0.75
N SER A 26 -24.98 -28.69 0.94
CA SER A 26 -26.42 -28.70 1.10
C SER A 26 -27.05 -27.59 0.24
N SER A 27 -27.97 -28.06 -0.59
CA SER A 27 -29.01 -27.39 -1.36
C SER A 27 -29.87 -26.48 -0.46
N SER A 28 -30.43 -25.36 -0.93
CA SER A 28 -31.46 -25.30 -1.99
C SER A 28 -31.67 -23.87 -2.53
N PRO A 29 -32.27 -23.72 -3.72
CA PRO A 29 -32.52 -22.44 -4.37
C PRO A 29 -33.90 -21.87 -4.02
N GLY A 30 -33.97 -20.56 -3.73
CA GLY A 30 -35.21 -19.79 -3.66
C GLY A 30 -35.31 -18.85 -4.88
N PRO A 31 -36.46 -18.74 -5.56
CA PRO A 31 -36.61 -17.83 -6.68
C PRO A 31 -37.41 -16.57 -6.30
N LEU A 32 -37.29 -15.57 -7.18
CA LEU A 32 -38.15 -14.39 -7.35
C LEU A 32 -37.91 -13.28 -6.30
N SER A 33 -37.57 -12.04 -6.65
CA SER A 33 -38.19 -11.25 -7.71
C SER A 33 -37.53 -9.86 -7.82
N ARG A 34 -37.56 -9.32 -9.04
CA ARG A 34 -37.89 -7.91 -9.36
C ARG A 34 -36.89 -6.85 -8.88
N ALA A 35 -35.93 -6.50 -9.73
CA ALA A 35 -36.07 -5.37 -10.66
C ALA A 35 -36.46 -4.06 -9.98
N LEU A 36 -35.47 -3.20 -9.76
CA LEU A 36 -35.57 -1.75 -9.97
C LEU A 36 -34.16 -1.24 -10.30
N ARG A 37 -33.94 -0.98 -11.60
CA ARG A 37 -32.90 -0.06 -12.03
C ARG A 37 -33.29 1.31 -11.50
N THR A 38 -32.43 1.92 -10.72
CA THR A 38 -32.36 3.38 -10.68
C THR A 38 -30.98 3.78 -11.19
N ARG A 39 -31.00 4.33 -12.41
CA ARG A 39 -29.94 5.17 -12.96
C ARG A 39 -29.70 6.30 -11.95
N ALA A 40 -28.58 6.29 -11.25
CA ALA A 40 -28.08 7.50 -10.64
C ALA A 40 -27.48 8.35 -11.77
N VAL A 41 -28.22 9.41 -12.09
CA VAL A 41 -27.87 10.41 -13.10
C VAL A 41 -26.59 11.11 -12.66
N ASN A 42 -25.61 11.15 -13.54
CA ASN A 42 -24.48 12.06 -13.45
C ASN A 42 -25.00 13.48 -13.63
N THR A 43 -25.11 14.24 -12.54
CA THR A 43 -25.27 15.70 -12.63
C THR A 43 -23.89 16.32 -12.49
N LYS A 44 -23.23 16.43 -13.64
CA LYS A 44 -22.13 17.34 -13.85
C LYS A 44 -22.71 18.76 -13.84
N THR A 45 -22.83 19.36 -12.65
CA THR A 45 -23.21 20.77 -12.53
C THR A 45 -21.94 21.59 -12.66
N ASN A 46 -21.53 21.84 -13.90
CA ASN A 46 -20.61 22.92 -14.21
C ASN A 46 -21.45 24.20 -14.29
N ASP A 47 -21.79 24.79 -13.14
CA ASP A 47 -22.39 26.11 -13.12
C ASP A 47 -21.28 27.13 -13.40
N SER A 48 -21.48 27.86 -14.48
CA SER A 48 -20.53 28.81 -15.05
C SER A 48 -20.87 30.17 -14.47
N VAL A 49 -20.06 30.67 -13.54
CA VAL A 49 -20.11 32.09 -13.16
C VAL A 49 -18.81 32.76 -13.55
N LEU A 50 -19.00 33.83 -14.29
CA LEU A 50 -18.04 34.68 -14.98
C LEU A 50 -17.22 35.54 -14.01
N GLY A 51 -16.01 35.89 -14.44
CA GLY A 51 -15.45 37.22 -14.24
C GLY A 51 -14.45 37.35 -13.11
N GLY A 52 -13.16 37.31 -13.47
CA GLY A 52 -12.04 37.65 -12.60
C GLY A 52 -10.75 37.67 -13.40
N ASP A 53 -10.54 38.74 -14.17
CA ASP A 53 -9.24 39.08 -14.74
C ASP A 53 -8.24 39.31 -13.59
N GLY A 54 -7.19 38.50 -13.49
CA GLY A 54 -6.20 38.68 -12.42
C GLY A 54 -5.24 37.51 -12.22
N GLU A 55 -4.08 37.64 -12.87
CA GLU A 55 -2.75 37.29 -12.36
C GLU A 55 -2.38 35.83 -11.99
N ALA A 56 -1.48 35.30 -12.81
CA ALA A 56 -0.25 34.59 -12.42
C ALA A 56 -0.23 33.82 -11.08
N GLY A 57 -0.29 32.47 -11.18
CA GLY A 57 0.37 31.58 -10.22
C GLY A 57 -0.38 30.30 -9.89
N SER A 58 -0.33 29.26 -10.74
CA SER A 58 -0.90 27.93 -10.39
C SER A 58 0.03 26.78 -10.74
N GLY A 59 1.24 26.80 -10.17
CA GLY A 59 2.16 25.65 -10.16
C GLY A 59 2.00 24.71 -8.95
N GLY A 60 1.28 25.14 -7.90
CA GLY A 60 1.25 24.44 -6.60
C GLY A 60 0.15 23.38 -6.45
N GLU A 61 -0.97 23.50 -7.15
CA GLU A 61 -2.17 22.68 -6.89
C GLU A 61 -1.99 21.20 -7.31
N ARG A 62 -1.25 20.95 -8.40
CA ARG A 62 -0.97 19.58 -8.87
C ARG A 62 -0.06 18.79 -7.92
N GLY A 63 0.89 19.46 -7.27
CA GLY A 63 1.81 18.81 -6.33
C GLY A 63 1.10 18.36 -5.04
N GLN A 64 0.15 19.18 -4.58
CA GLN A 64 -0.62 18.90 -3.37
C GLN A 64 -1.66 17.79 -3.59
N GLN A 65 -2.38 17.81 -4.72
CA GLN A 65 -3.35 16.76 -5.05
C GLN A 65 -2.70 15.37 -5.13
N ALA A 66 -1.51 15.26 -5.72
CA ALA A 66 -0.77 13.99 -5.75
C ALA A 66 -0.30 13.53 -4.35
N ALA A 67 -0.14 14.45 -3.38
CA ALA A 67 0.14 14.13 -1.98
C ALA A 67 -1.06 13.52 -1.30
N ASP A 68 -2.21 14.11 -1.51
CA ASP A 68 -3.46 13.61 -0.97
C ASP A 68 -3.79 12.24 -1.58
N ASP A 69 -3.49 12.03 -2.88
CA ASP A 69 -3.68 10.74 -3.56
C ASP A 69 -2.78 9.62 -3.03
N LEU A 70 -1.49 9.89 -2.76
CA LEU A 70 -0.58 8.88 -2.21
C LEU A 70 -0.99 8.46 -0.78
N LEU A 71 -1.54 9.40 -0.02
CA LEU A 71 -2.00 9.17 1.34
C LEU A 71 -3.45 8.65 1.40
N ALA A 72 -4.16 8.65 0.27
CA ALA A 72 -5.54 8.20 0.19
C ALA A 72 -5.68 6.72 0.62
N GLY A 73 -6.56 6.49 1.58
CA GLY A 73 -6.90 5.15 2.08
C GLY A 73 -5.82 4.47 2.91
N LEU A 74 -4.87 5.22 3.48
CA LEU A 74 -4.02 4.79 4.59
C LEU A 74 -4.67 5.15 5.93
N SER A 75 -4.42 4.35 6.97
CA SER A 75 -4.80 4.74 8.33
C SER A 75 -3.89 5.86 8.85
N VAL A 76 -4.32 6.56 9.90
CA VAL A 76 -3.54 7.62 10.54
C VAL A 76 -2.16 7.13 10.97
N GLU A 77 -2.07 5.93 11.55
CA GLU A 77 -0.80 5.33 11.95
C GLU A 77 0.11 5.04 10.75
N GLN A 78 -0.45 4.53 9.66
CA GLN A 78 0.30 4.23 8.44
C GLN A 78 0.78 5.52 7.75
N ALA A 79 -0.05 6.55 7.69
CA ALA A 79 0.32 7.86 7.18
C ALA A 79 1.45 8.48 8.02
N GLY A 80 1.40 8.33 9.34
CA GLY A 80 2.49 8.73 10.23
C GLY A 80 3.81 8.05 9.89
N VAL A 81 3.79 6.76 9.54
CA VAL A 81 4.98 6.04 9.05
C VAL A 81 5.45 6.57 7.69
N VAL A 82 4.55 6.93 6.78
CA VAL A 82 4.93 7.45 5.45
C VAL A 82 5.58 8.84 5.56
N LEU A 83 5.04 9.70 6.41
CA LEU A 83 5.46 11.09 6.61
C LEU A 83 6.61 11.25 7.62
N ALA A 84 7.00 10.18 8.32
CA ALA A 84 8.06 10.26 9.31
C ALA A 84 9.40 10.67 8.67
N PRO A 85 10.15 11.58 9.31
CA PRO A 85 11.33 12.22 8.74
C PRO A 85 12.41 11.22 8.30
N THR A 86 13.16 11.59 7.28
CA THR A 86 14.26 10.77 6.72
C THR A 86 15.49 10.75 7.64
N LYS A 87 15.63 11.74 8.53
CA LYS A 87 16.74 11.81 9.48
C LYS A 87 16.48 10.88 10.66
N GLY A 88 17.29 9.84 10.80
CA GLY A 88 17.24 8.88 11.91
C GLY A 88 16.67 7.52 11.53
N ALA A 89 16.81 6.56 12.46
CA ALA A 89 16.30 5.20 12.25
C ALA A 89 14.82 5.11 12.62
N LEU A 90 13.99 4.60 11.70
CA LEU A 90 12.57 4.32 11.93
C LEU A 90 12.33 2.82 12.02
N ARG A 91 11.77 2.34 13.14
CA ARG A 91 11.35 0.94 13.32
C ARG A 91 9.82 0.85 13.33
N VAL A 92 9.26 0.07 12.42
CA VAL A 92 7.81 -0.15 12.32
C VAL A 92 7.50 -1.59 12.76
N VAL A 93 6.70 -1.72 13.81
CA VAL A 93 6.19 -3.03 14.28
C VAL A 93 4.77 -3.17 13.78
N ALA A 94 4.46 -4.27 13.09
CA ALA A 94 3.13 -4.46 12.55
C ALA A 94 2.74 -5.94 12.50
N GLY A 95 1.46 -6.25 12.77
CA GLY A 95 0.89 -7.60 12.68
C GLY A 95 0.59 -8.07 11.25
N PRO A 96 0.27 -9.36 11.03
CA PRO A 96 -0.15 -9.83 9.70
C PRO A 96 -1.36 -9.04 9.19
N GLY A 97 -1.46 -8.83 7.88
CA GLY A 97 -2.57 -8.09 7.26
C GLY A 97 -2.54 -6.56 7.42
N SER A 98 -1.59 -6.00 8.19
CA SER A 98 -1.51 -4.56 8.48
C SER A 98 -1.07 -3.66 7.32
N GLY A 99 -0.97 -4.18 6.10
CA GLY A 99 -0.57 -3.40 4.93
C GLY A 99 0.90 -3.01 4.84
N LYS A 100 1.83 -3.71 5.52
CA LYS A 100 3.29 -3.42 5.54
C LYS A 100 3.88 -3.08 4.18
N THR A 101 3.56 -3.89 3.17
CA THR A 101 4.06 -3.68 1.81
C THR A 101 3.53 -2.39 1.19
N ARG A 102 2.25 -2.05 1.41
CA ARG A 102 1.64 -0.80 0.91
C ARG A 102 2.29 0.41 1.58
N VAL A 103 2.47 0.35 2.90
CA VAL A 103 3.16 1.42 3.64
C VAL A 103 4.59 1.61 3.14
N LEU A 104 5.32 0.52 2.90
CA LEU A 104 6.69 0.58 2.38
C LEU A 104 6.75 1.21 0.98
N THR A 105 5.88 0.81 0.05
CA THR A 105 5.84 1.36 -1.31
C THR A 105 5.42 2.83 -1.31
N THR A 106 4.40 3.18 -0.53
CA THR A 106 3.94 4.58 -0.42
C THR A 106 5.02 5.46 0.22
N ARG A 107 5.76 4.96 1.22
CA ARG A 107 6.88 5.70 1.82
C ARG A 107 7.99 5.95 0.79
N VAL A 108 8.37 4.94 0.00
CA VAL A 108 9.36 5.12 -1.06
C VAL A 108 8.87 6.16 -2.09
N ALA A 109 7.63 6.06 -2.55
CA ALA A 109 7.04 7.03 -3.47
C ALA A 109 7.03 8.46 -2.89
N ASN A 110 6.70 8.62 -1.61
CA ASN A 110 6.73 9.92 -0.94
C ASN A 110 8.16 10.48 -0.87
N LEU A 111 9.15 9.67 -0.52
CA LEU A 111 10.56 10.09 -0.47
C LEU A 111 11.06 10.55 -1.85
N LEU A 112 10.72 9.81 -2.91
CA LEU A 112 11.08 10.21 -4.27
C LEU A 112 10.44 11.55 -4.66
N ARG A 113 9.20 11.79 -4.25
CA ARG A 113 8.53 13.08 -4.46
C ARG A 113 9.16 14.23 -3.67
N GLU A 114 9.60 13.97 -2.44
CA GLU A 114 10.34 14.94 -1.63
C GLU A 114 11.71 15.32 -2.22
N GLY A 115 12.09 14.68 -3.34
CA GLY A 115 13.30 15.00 -4.09
C GLY A 115 14.49 14.09 -3.76
N LEU A 116 14.28 13.01 -3.00
CA LEU A 116 15.32 12.01 -2.83
C LEU A 116 15.59 11.30 -4.16
N PRO A 117 16.82 11.33 -4.66
CA PRO A 117 17.14 10.68 -5.90
C PRO A 117 17.00 9.15 -5.76
N PRO A 118 16.44 8.46 -6.78
CA PRO A 118 16.16 7.02 -6.68
C PRO A 118 17.35 6.13 -6.32
N TRP A 119 18.56 6.51 -6.74
CA TRP A 119 19.78 5.74 -6.45
C TRP A 119 20.23 5.83 -4.99
N GLN A 120 19.65 6.73 -4.18
CA GLN A 120 19.89 6.79 -2.74
C GLN A 120 18.90 5.93 -1.92
N VAL A 121 17.92 5.29 -2.57
CA VAL A 121 16.91 4.47 -1.91
C VAL A 121 17.18 3.00 -2.18
N LEU A 122 17.48 2.23 -1.14
CA LEU A 122 17.63 0.78 -1.20
C LEU A 122 16.52 0.09 -0.40
N THR A 123 15.72 -0.74 -1.07
CA THR A 123 14.74 -1.62 -0.43
C THR A 123 15.20 -3.07 -0.53
N ILE A 124 15.19 -3.77 0.60
CA ILE A 124 15.57 -5.19 0.70
C ILE A 124 14.41 -6.02 1.23
N THR A 125 14.31 -7.26 0.76
CA THR A 125 13.28 -8.21 1.21
C THR A 125 13.80 -9.65 1.05
N PHE A 126 13.13 -10.60 1.69
CA PHE A 126 13.60 -11.99 1.77
C PHE A 126 13.51 -12.76 0.46
N THR A 127 12.61 -12.39 -0.45
CA THR A 127 12.36 -13.15 -1.68
C THR A 127 12.41 -12.29 -2.93
N ASN A 128 12.91 -12.85 -4.02
CA ASN A 128 12.93 -12.21 -5.34
C ASN A 128 11.51 -11.90 -5.85
N LYS A 129 10.52 -12.73 -5.50
CA LYS A 129 9.12 -12.47 -5.86
C LYS A 129 8.62 -11.19 -5.20
N SER A 130 8.83 -11.04 -3.89
CA SER A 130 8.47 -9.81 -3.17
C SER A 130 9.22 -8.59 -3.69
N ALA A 131 10.49 -8.75 -4.07
CA ALA A 131 11.25 -7.65 -4.68
C ALA A 131 10.66 -7.20 -6.03
N ARG A 132 10.24 -8.15 -6.88
CA ARG A 132 9.55 -7.85 -8.15
C ARG A 132 8.18 -7.20 -7.92
N GLU A 133 7.42 -7.67 -6.94
CA GLU A 133 6.14 -7.06 -6.56
C GLU A 133 6.31 -5.64 -6.03
N LEU A 134 7.34 -5.39 -5.22
CA LEU A 134 7.68 -4.03 -4.75
C LEU A 134 8.08 -3.11 -5.90
N LYS A 135 8.78 -3.61 -6.91
CA LYS A 135 9.18 -2.83 -8.09
C LYS A 135 8.00 -2.49 -9.02
N HIS A 136 6.98 -3.35 -9.08
CA HIS A 136 5.84 -3.16 -9.98
C HIS A 136 4.81 -2.16 -9.45
N ARG A 137 4.75 -1.99 -8.12
CA ARG A 137 3.84 -1.05 -7.44
C ARG A 137 4.43 0.34 -7.38
#